data_AF-A0A0G1FBG0-F1
#
_entry.id   AF-A0A0G1FBG0-F1
#
_cell.length_a   1.000
_cell.length_b   1.000
_cell.length_c   1.000
_cell.angle_alpha   90.00
_cell.angle_beta   90.00
_cell.angle_gamma   90.00
#
_symmetry.space_group_name_H-M   'P 1'
#
loop_
_entity.id
_entity.type
_entity.pdbx_description
1 polymer ?
#
loop_
_entity_poly.entity_id
_entity_poly.type
_entity_poly.pdbx_seq_one_letter_code
_entity_poly.pdbx_strand_id
1 'polypeptide(L)'
;MKNPFEINPSRYVRKRAREEGVKEIDEANTTENKPDGPIYFSYKYENGALIEAAEDEKGEISIFIKTNKGNFDLKSYIPEGWKFVSSKHPEVIAKAKSQRQRFKKYKFICDRGKKLIIIKNLSDPRDVFPILHEMGHALIIMNGPEFSNYIMRTRGLGGPHVLNETLSKEERRSWANALQLVRRFKSELSIDILEPFGSLEEAQKLMYANLSIYRYIGELEFEENRTKQWINSFFGKLLSESDMRFMEQLFDKRKLAKRYGQKTD
;
A
#
# COMPACT_ATOMS: atom_id res chain seq x y z
N MET A 1 7.75 -28.33 -1.78
CA MET A 1 8.48 -27.75 -0.63
C MET A 1 8.42 -26.23 -0.75
N LYS A 2 8.08 -25.50 0.32
CA LYS A 2 8.10 -24.02 0.32
C LYS A 2 9.56 -23.54 0.36
N ASN A 3 9.88 -22.52 -0.42
CA ASN A 3 11.21 -21.93 -0.48
C ASN A 3 11.58 -21.31 0.89
N PRO A 4 12.61 -21.80 1.61
CA PRO A 4 12.99 -21.29 2.93
C PRO A 4 13.54 -19.85 2.89
N PHE A 5 13.91 -19.34 1.70
CA PHE A 5 14.49 -18.01 1.50
C PHE A 5 13.48 -16.89 1.26
N GLU A 6 12.17 -17.15 1.40
CA GLU A 6 11.17 -16.10 1.27
C GLU A 6 11.21 -15.21 2.52
N ILE A 7 12.11 -14.23 2.53
CA ILE A 7 12.07 -13.12 3.50
C ILE A 7 10.70 -12.48 3.33
N ASN A 8 9.78 -12.78 4.24
CA ASN A 8 8.46 -12.17 4.21
C ASN A 8 8.65 -10.67 4.45
N PRO A 9 8.51 -9.80 3.42
CA PRO A 9 8.86 -8.39 3.54
C PRO A 9 8.00 -7.71 4.60
N SER A 10 6.78 -8.21 4.80
CA SER A 10 5.88 -7.73 5.85
C SER A 10 6.42 -7.98 7.25
N ARG A 11 7.23 -9.02 7.49
CA ARG A 11 7.79 -9.35 8.81
C ARG A 11 8.96 -8.42 9.16
N TYR A 12 9.82 -8.12 8.19
CA TYR A 12 10.94 -7.20 8.39
C TYR A 12 10.45 -5.76 8.58
N VAL A 13 9.53 -5.29 7.73
CA VAL A 13 8.95 -3.94 7.88
C VAL A 13 8.23 -3.82 9.23
N ARG A 14 7.48 -4.85 9.65
CA ARG A 14 6.84 -4.89 10.98
C ARG A 14 7.87 -4.80 12.11
N LYS A 15 9.00 -5.51 12.00
CA LYS A 15 10.06 -5.46 13.02
C LYS A 15 10.66 -4.06 13.16
N ARG A 16 11.02 -3.42 12.04
CA ARG A 16 11.56 -2.05 12.02
C ARG A 16 10.55 -1.02 12.55
N ALA A 17 9.29 -1.13 12.13
CA ALA A 17 8.23 -0.25 12.63
C ALA A 17 8.06 -0.39 14.15
N ARG A 18 8.09 -1.61 14.71
CA ARG A 18 8.07 -1.83 16.17
C ARG A 18 9.31 -1.26 16.87
N GLU A 19 10.50 -1.42 16.29
CA GLU A 19 11.75 -0.82 16.81
C GLU A 19 11.68 0.72 16.86
N GLU A 20 10.87 1.34 16.00
CA GLU A 20 10.59 2.79 15.97
C GLU A 20 9.40 3.21 16.85
N GLY A 21 8.89 2.31 17.69
CA GLY A 21 7.76 2.59 18.58
C GLY A 21 6.39 2.63 17.90
N VAL A 22 6.29 2.20 16.63
CA VAL A 22 4.99 1.96 15.99
C VAL A 22 4.40 0.71 16.62
N LYS A 23 3.46 0.90 17.56
CA LYS A 23 2.64 -0.21 18.07
C LYS A 23 1.97 -0.90 16.90
N GLU A 24 1.85 -2.22 16.99
CA GLU A 24 1.20 -3.04 15.96
C GLU A 24 -0.03 -2.34 15.43
N ILE A 25 0.01 -1.96 14.16
CA ILE A 25 -1.24 -1.76 13.43
C ILE A 25 -1.83 -3.13 13.42
N ASP A 26 -2.84 -3.33 14.28
CA ASP A 26 -3.69 -4.49 14.26
C ASP A 26 -4.00 -4.82 12.80
N GLU A 27 -4.15 -6.10 12.52
CA GLU A 27 -4.40 -6.73 11.22
C GLU A 27 -5.63 -6.20 10.45
N ALA A 28 -6.10 -4.98 10.71
CA ALA A 28 -7.12 -4.19 10.02
C ALA A 28 -6.95 -4.11 8.50
N ASN A 29 -5.75 -4.41 7.94
CA ASN A 29 -5.54 -4.53 6.50
C ASN A 29 -5.25 -5.95 5.98
N THR A 30 -5.22 -6.96 6.86
CA THR A 30 -5.20 -8.38 6.48
C THR A 30 -6.54 -9.01 6.88
N THR A 31 -7.63 -8.54 6.27
CA THR A 31 -8.94 -9.19 6.44
C THR A 31 -8.89 -10.62 5.88
N GLU A 32 -9.26 -11.58 6.73
CA GLU A 32 -9.82 -12.85 6.32
C GLU A 32 -10.85 -12.64 5.19
N ASN A 33 -10.82 -13.55 4.21
CA ASN A 33 -11.70 -13.53 3.04
C ASN A 33 -13.18 -13.62 3.46
N LYS A 34 -13.82 -12.50 3.78
CA LYS A 34 -15.29 -12.38 3.76
C LYS A 34 -15.75 -12.06 2.33
N PRO A 35 -16.96 -12.52 1.97
CA PRO A 35 -17.26 -13.10 0.66
C PRO A 35 -17.31 -12.08 -0.48
N ASP A 36 -17.15 -12.58 -1.71
CA ASP A 36 -17.32 -11.92 -3.00
C ASP A 36 -18.76 -11.42 -3.24
N GLY A 37 -19.38 -10.75 -2.27
CA GLY A 37 -20.64 -10.03 -2.41
C GLY A 37 -20.42 -8.67 -3.10
N PRO A 38 -21.46 -8.06 -3.68
CA PRO A 38 -21.39 -6.66 -4.11
C PRO A 38 -21.06 -5.75 -2.92
N ILE A 39 -20.22 -4.74 -3.13
CA ILE A 39 -19.90 -3.73 -2.11
C ILE A 39 -21.13 -2.85 -1.87
N TYR A 40 -21.61 -2.86 -0.63
CA TYR A 40 -22.57 -1.89 -0.10
C TYR A 40 -22.02 -1.33 1.20
N PHE A 41 -21.90 -0.02 1.27
CA PHE A 41 -21.36 0.67 2.44
C PHE A 41 -22.19 1.93 2.70
N SER A 42 -22.46 2.21 3.97
CA SER A 42 -23.14 3.42 4.40
C SER A 42 -22.62 3.81 5.79
N TYR A 43 -22.24 5.07 5.96
CA TYR A 43 -21.78 5.60 7.23
C TYR A 43 -22.24 7.03 7.43
N LYS A 44 -22.86 7.29 8.58
CA LYS A 44 -23.38 8.59 8.99
C LYS A 44 -22.42 9.25 9.98
N TYR A 45 -21.90 10.42 9.61
CA TYR A 45 -21.05 11.26 10.45
C TYR A 45 -21.88 11.98 11.54
N GLU A 46 -21.22 12.45 12.60
CA GLU A 46 -21.86 13.19 13.71
C GLU A 46 -22.68 14.40 13.25
N ASN A 47 -22.19 15.11 12.22
CA ASN A 47 -22.87 16.26 11.64
C ASN A 47 -24.14 15.89 10.81
N GLY A 48 -24.47 14.61 10.72
CA GLY A 48 -25.60 14.07 9.96
C GLY A 48 -25.34 13.80 8.48
N ALA A 49 -24.15 14.13 7.97
CA ALA A 49 -23.74 13.77 6.61
C ALA A 49 -23.63 12.25 6.47
N LEU A 50 -23.86 11.76 5.26
CA LEU A 50 -23.89 10.34 4.96
C LEU A 50 -22.96 10.06 3.78
N ILE A 51 -22.01 9.14 3.95
CA ILE A 51 -21.26 8.57 2.84
C ILE A 51 -21.84 7.20 2.49
N GLU A 52 -22.08 6.96 1.22
CA GLU A 52 -22.61 5.70 0.70
C GLU A 52 -21.75 5.22 -0.46
N ALA A 53 -21.55 3.91 -0.55
CA ALA A 53 -20.99 3.26 -1.72
C ALA A 53 -21.84 2.07 -2.14
N ALA A 54 -22.02 1.91 -3.45
CA ALA A 54 -22.71 0.78 -4.04
C ALA A 54 -21.98 0.31 -5.30
N GLU A 55 -21.83 -1.00 -5.42
CA GLU A 55 -21.30 -1.69 -6.60
C GLU A 55 -22.43 -2.12 -7.53
N ASP A 56 -22.28 -1.86 -8.82
CA ASP A 56 -23.19 -2.34 -9.86
C ASP A 56 -22.85 -3.77 -10.33
N GLU A 57 -23.66 -4.31 -11.25
CA GLU A 57 -23.46 -5.67 -11.80
C GLU A 57 -22.15 -5.83 -12.59
N LYS A 58 -21.55 -4.72 -13.04
CA LYS A 58 -20.28 -4.70 -13.78
C LYS A 58 -19.09 -4.54 -12.85
N GLY A 59 -19.32 -4.36 -11.55
CA GLY A 59 -18.28 -4.08 -10.58
C GLY A 59 -17.79 -2.64 -10.59
N GLU A 60 -18.50 -1.68 -11.19
CA GLU A 60 -18.24 -0.26 -10.99
C GLU A 60 -18.85 0.18 -9.65
N ILE A 61 -18.11 0.99 -8.89
CA ILE A 61 -18.50 1.46 -7.57
C ILE A 61 -18.83 2.93 -7.66
N SER A 62 -20.05 3.30 -7.25
CA SER A 62 -20.42 4.70 -7.06
C SER A 62 -20.27 5.06 -5.59
N ILE A 63 -19.58 6.16 -5.28
CA ILE A 63 -19.39 6.63 -3.90
C ILE A 63 -19.91 8.06 -3.79
N PHE A 64 -20.91 8.25 -2.94
CA PHE A 64 -21.62 9.51 -2.77
C PHE A 64 -21.47 10.03 -1.35
N ILE A 65 -21.35 11.35 -1.23
CA ILE A 65 -21.42 12.09 0.02
C ILE A 65 -22.70 12.93 -0.01
N LYS A 66 -23.65 12.61 0.86
CA LYS A 66 -24.92 13.33 1.05
C LYS A 66 -24.80 14.25 2.26
N THR A 67 -25.11 15.53 2.06
CA THR A 67 -25.10 16.57 3.10
C THR A 67 -26.34 17.44 2.97
N ASN A 68 -26.53 18.38 3.92
CA ASN A 68 -27.51 19.45 3.78
C ASN A 68 -27.22 20.40 2.60
N LYS A 69 -25.98 20.42 2.08
CA LYS A 69 -25.58 21.24 0.92
C LYS A 69 -25.78 20.53 -0.42
N GLY A 70 -26.17 19.26 -0.42
CA GLY A 70 -26.42 18.47 -1.62
C GLY A 70 -25.75 17.09 -1.60
N ASN A 71 -25.79 16.43 -2.76
CA ASN A 71 -25.19 15.12 -3.00
C ASN A 71 -23.96 15.26 -3.90
N PHE A 72 -22.82 14.73 -3.44
CA PHE A 72 -21.52 14.88 -4.10
C PHE A 72 -20.97 13.52 -4.47
N ASP A 73 -20.72 13.30 -5.76
CA ASP A 73 -20.07 12.09 -6.25
C ASP A 73 -18.54 12.21 -6.10
N LEU A 74 -17.88 11.26 -5.41
CA LEU A 74 -16.42 11.24 -5.29
C LEU A 74 -15.72 11.15 -6.65
N LYS A 75 -16.39 10.60 -7.67
CA LYS A 75 -15.86 10.53 -9.03
C LYS A 75 -15.58 11.91 -9.62
N SER A 76 -16.27 12.96 -9.16
CA SER A 76 -16.00 14.35 -9.56
C SER A 76 -14.66 14.91 -9.05
N TYR A 77 -14.00 14.21 -8.12
CA TYR A 77 -12.71 14.59 -7.53
C TYR A 77 -11.52 13.81 -8.09
N ILE A 78 -11.73 12.95 -9.09
CA ILE A 78 -10.68 12.24 -9.83
C ILE A 78 -10.67 12.67 -11.31
N PRO A 79 -9.54 12.49 -12.03
CA PRO A 79 -9.47 12.93 -13.41
C PRO A 79 -10.44 12.20 -14.34
N GLU A 80 -10.76 12.82 -15.48
CA GLU A 80 -11.67 12.24 -16.46
C GLU A 80 -11.20 10.86 -16.96
N GLY A 81 -12.17 9.96 -17.11
CA GLY A 81 -11.95 8.58 -17.54
C GLY A 81 -11.52 7.63 -16.41
N TRP A 82 -11.29 8.13 -15.19
CA TRP A 82 -11.05 7.27 -14.03
C TRP A 82 -12.35 6.71 -13.45
N LYS A 83 -12.25 5.52 -12.86
CA LYS A 83 -13.39 4.81 -12.24
C LYS A 83 -12.99 4.15 -10.93
N PHE A 84 -13.92 4.09 -9.98
CA PHE A 84 -13.84 3.18 -8.85
C PHE A 84 -14.43 1.83 -9.25
N VAL A 85 -13.72 0.74 -8.99
CA VAL A 85 -14.14 -0.59 -9.40
C VAL A 85 -13.82 -1.65 -8.35
N SER A 86 -14.57 -2.72 -8.32
CA SER A 86 -14.29 -3.88 -7.46
C SER A 86 -13.33 -4.86 -8.13
N SER A 87 -12.97 -5.93 -7.42
CA SER A 87 -12.23 -7.05 -7.99
C SER A 87 -13.00 -7.84 -9.05
N LYS A 88 -14.31 -7.62 -9.19
CA LYS A 88 -15.17 -8.29 -10.18
C LYS A 88 -15.21 -7.58 -11.53
N HIS A 89 -14.70 -6.35 -11.60
CA HIS A 89 -14.73 -5.60 -12.84
C HIS A 89 -13.94 -6.33 -13.96
N PRO A 90 -14.47 -6.43 -15.20
CA PRO A 90 -13.86 -7.22 -16.26
C PRO A 90 -12.38 -6.90 -16.53
N GLU A 91 -12.00 -5.62 -16.46
CA GLU A 91 -10.62 -5.19 -16.66
C GLU A 91 -9.67 -5.66 -15.55
N VAL A 92 -10.18 -5.84 -14.32
CA VAL A 92 -9.41 -6.36 -13.19
C VAL A 92 -9.23 -7.87 -13.35
N ILE A 93 -10.29 -8.59 -13.77
CA ILE A 93 -10.27 -10.04 -14.01
C ILE A 93 -9.29 -10.40 -15.14
N ALA A 94 -9.26 -9.61 -16.21
CA ALA A 94 -8.43 -9.85 -17.39
C ALA A 94 -6.90 -9.80 -17.12
N LYS A 95 -6.47 -9.37 -15.92
CA LYS A 95 -5.06 -9.24 -15.58
C LYS A 95 -4.34 -10.58 -15.36
N ALA A 96 -3.06 -10.62 -15.73
CA ALA A 96 -2.18 -11.76 -15.59
C ALA A 96 -2.07 -12.27 -14.13
N LYS A 97 -1.79 -13.58 -13.96
CA LYS A 97 -1.67 -14.26 -12.65
C LYS A 97 -0.77 -13.53 -11.64
N SER A 98 0.32 -12.90 -12.09
CA SER A 98 1.24 -12.15 -11.22
C SER A 98 0.60 -10.87 -10.63
N GLN A 99 -0.28 -10.20 -11.37
CA GLN A 99 -1.01 -9.05 -10.84
C GLN A 99 -2.11 -9.50 -9.87
N ARG A 100 -2.77 -10.65 -10.11
CA ARG A 100 -3.74 -11.28 -9.18
C ARG A 100 -3.16 -11.53 -7.79
N GLN A 101 -1.87 -11.87 -7.66
CA GLN A 101 -1.23 -12.00 -6.34
C GLN A 101 -1.12 -10.65 -5.61
N ARG A 102 -0.84 -9.55 -6.31
CA ARG A 102 -0.84 -8.21 -5.68
C ARG A 102 -2.24 -7.84 -5.18
N PHE A 103 -3.28 -8.12 -5.96
CA PHE A 103 -4.69 -7.91 -5.54
C PHE A 103 -5.10 -8.69 -4.30
N LYS A 104 -4.45 -9.82 -4.00
CA LYS A 104 -4.74 -10.56 -2.77
C LYS A 104 -4.26 -9.83 -1.52
N LYS A 105 -3.19 -9.04 -1.63
CA LYS A 105 -2.47 -8.46 -0.48
C LYS A 105 -2.99 -7.08 -0.07
N TYR A 106 -3.48 -6.28 -1.00
CA TYR A 106 -3.89 -4.90 -0.75
C TYR A 106 -5.40 -4.74 -0.88
N LYS A 107 -5.98 -3.92 0.01
CA LYS A 107 -7.41 -3.64 0.04
C LYS A 107 -7.82 -2.61 -1.02
N PHE A 108 -6.96 -1.64 -1.28
CA PHE A 108 -7.14 -0.58 -2.28
C PHE A 108 -5.90 -0.50 -3.18
N ILE A 109 -6.11 -0.30 -4.49
CA ILE A 109 -5.03 -0.23 -5.48
C ILE A 109 -5.38 0.78 -6.56
N CYS A 110 -4.48 1.73 -6.82
CA CYS A 110 -4.51 2.58 -8.00
C CYS A 110 -3.82 1.91 -9.20
N ASP A 111 -4.58 1.64 -10.27
CA ASP A 111 -4.05 1.21 -11.57
C ASP A 111 -4.11 2.34 -12.59
N ARG A 112 -2.98 3.05 -12.71
CA ARG A 112 -2.81 4.12 -13.70
C ARG A 112 -2.93 3.69 -15.14
N GLY A 113 -2.49 2.48 -15.48
CA GLY A 113 -2.49 2.00 -16.87
C GLY A 113 -3.90 1.81 -17.41
N LYS A 114 -4.85 1.50 -16.51
CA LYS A 114 -6.27 1.33 -16.82
C LYS A 114 -7.16 2.47 -16.30
N LYS A 115 -6.58 3.45 -15.59
CA LYS A 115 -7.31 4.52 -14.90
C LYS A 115 -8.36 3.98 -13.93
N LEU A 116 -7.99 2.99 -13.12
CA LEU A 116 -8.89 2.35 -12.16
C LEU A 116 -8.41 2.59 -10.73
N ILE A 117 -9.35 2.86 -9.82
CA ILE A 117 -9.15 2.77 -8.38
C ILE A 117 -9.90 1.53 -7.92
N ILE A 118 -9.15 0.49 -7.58
CA ILE A 118 -9.67 -0.83 -7.30
C ILE A 118 -9.90 -0.96 -5.80
N ILE A 119 -11.14 -1.22 -5.41
CA ILE A 119 -11.60 -1.35 -4.03
C ILE A 119 -12.03 -2.79 -3.81
N LYS A 120 -11.28 -3.55 -3.03
CA LYS A 120 -11.58 -4.98 -2.79
C LYS A 120 -12.74 -5.15 -1.82
N ASN A 121 -12.78 -4.33 -0.78
CA ASN A 121 -13.83 -4.30 0.22
C ASN A 121 -13.85 -2.89 0.82
N LEU A 122 -15.04 -2.41 1.15
CA LEU A 122 -15.28 -1.18 1.87
C LEU A 122 -16.30 -1.50 2.96
N SER A 123 -15.81 -1.66 4.19
CA SER A 123 -16.63 -2.17 5.31
C SER A 123 -16.44 -1.38 6.59
N ASP A 124 -15.41 -0.55 6.66
CA ASP A 124 -15.07 0.28 7.82
C ASP A 124 -15.04 1.74 7.39
N PRO A 125 -15.66 2.68 8.11
CA PRO A 125 -15.59 4.10 7.77
C PRO A 125 -14.16 4.67 7.69
N ARG A 126 -13.19 4.07 8.37
CA ARG A 126 -11.77 4.43 8.25
C ARG A 126 -11.19 4.12 6.88
N ASP A 127 -11.82 3.24 6.09
CA ASP A 127 -11.40 2.87 4.73
C ASP A 127 -11.53 4.02 3.72
N VAL A 128 -12.38 5.01 4.01
CA VAL A 128 -12.56 6.17 3.13
C VAL A 128 -11.24 6.91 2.98
N PHE A 129 -10.44 7.04 4.04
CA PHE A 129 -9.18 7.78 3.99
C PHE A 129 -8.10 7.12 3.10
N PRO A 130 -7.85 5.80 3.17
CA PRO A 130 -7.09 5.07 2.15
C PRO A 130 -7.62 5.20 0.72
N ILE A 131 -8.94 5.24 0.50
CA ILE A 131 -9.49 5.49 -0.84
C ILE A 131 -9.08 6.88 -1.34
N LEU A 132 -9.12 7.91 -0.49
CA LEU A 132 -8.62 9.25 -0.84
C LEU A 132 -7.12 9.25 -1.19
N HIS A 133 -6.33 8.35 -0.59
CA HIS A 133 -4.93 8.15 -0.95
C HIS A 133 -4.78 7.54 -2.36
N GLU A 134 -5.57 6.54 -2.72
CA GLU A 134 -5.58 6.00 -4.10
C GLU A 134 -6.06 7.04 -5.13
N MET A 135 -7.03 7.89 -4.77
CA MET A 135 -7.40 9.08 -5.56
C MET A 135 -6.22 10.04 -5.69
N GLY A 136 -5.44 10.20 -4.62
CA GLY A 136 -4.18 10.95 -4.63
C GLY A 136 -3.21 10.47 -5.69
N HIS A 137 -3.06 9.15 -5.89
CA HIS A 137 -2.24 8.58 -6.97
C HIS A 137 -2.79 8.89 -8.37
N ALA A 138 -4.12 8.96 -8.53
CA ALA A 138 -4.78 9.32 -9.78
C ALA A 138 -4.60 10.81 -10.12
N LEU A 139 -4.60 11.68 -9.11
CA LEU A 139 -4.40 13.12 -9.24
C LEU A 139 -2.96 13.54 -9.52
N ILE A 140 -1.99 12.64 -9.32
CA ILE A 140 -0.62 12.88 -9.76
C ILE A 140 -0.60 12.79 -11.28
N ILE A 141 -0.72 13.95 -11.92
CA ILE A 141 -0.53 14.18 -13.36
C ILE A 141 0.96 13.98 -13.68
N MET A 142 1.46 12.77 -13.51
CA MET A 142 2.63 12.31 -14.26
C MET A 142 2.08 11.58 -15.47
N ASN A 143 1.78 12.37 -16.50
CA ASN A 143 1.25 11.88 -17.76
C ASN A 143 2.29 10.97 -18.42
N GLY A 144 2.00 9.67 -18.46
CA GLY A 144 2.49 8.82 -19.53
C GLY A 144 3.60 7.82 -19.19
N PRO A 145 4.10 7.10 -20.22
CA PRO A 145 5.13 6.07 -20.12
C PRO A 145 6.41 6.57 -19.47
N GLU A 146 6.59 7.87 -19.26
CA GLU A 146 7.72 8.49 -18.57
C GLU A 146 7.87 8.03 -17.12
N PHE A 147 6.79 7.82 -16.35
CA PHE A 147 6.95 7.31 -14.98
C PHE A 147 7.34 5.83 -14.97
N SER A 148 6.71 5.00 -15.81
CA SER A 148 7.15 3.60 -15.97
C SER A 148 8.57 3.52 -16.52
N ASN A 149 8.93 4.36 -17.49
CA ASN A 149 10.28 4.46 -18.04
C ASN A 149 11.26 5.01 -17.01
N TYR A 150 10.84 5.92 -16.13
CA TYR A 150 11.64 6.43 -15.02
C TYR A 150 11.87 5.33 -13.98
N ILE A 151 10.85 4.57 -13.60
CA ILE A 151 10.98 3.40 -12.70
C ILE A 151 11.86 2.31 -13.34
N MET A 152 11.70 2.04 -14.65
CA MET A 152 12.53 1.07 -15.37
C MET A 152 13.98 1.56 -15.53
N ARG A 153 14.19 2.85 -15.81
CA ARG A 153 15.53 3.47 -15.86
C ARG A 153 16.19 3.49 -14.50
N THR A 154 15.47 3.82 -13.42
CA THR A 154 16.01 3.82 -12.06
C THR A 154 16.36 2.41 -11.58
N ARG A 155 15.57 1.39 -11.97
CA ARG A 155 15.93 -0.02 -11.78
C ARG A 155 17.18 -0.45 -12.56
N GLY A 156 17.41 0.11 -13.74
CA GLY A 156 18.56 -0.21 -14.59
C GLY A 156 19.84 0.58 -14.30
N LEU A 157 19.73 1.80 -13.74
CA LEU A 157 20.85 2.77 -13.66
C LEU A 157 21.13 3.32 -12.26
N GLY A 158 20.17 3.28 -11.32
CA GLY A 158 20.27 3.98 -10.02
C GLY A 158 20.38 3.07 -8.78
N GLY A 159 20.21 1.75 -8.95
CA GLY A 159 20.14 0.82 -7.82
C GLY A 159 18.89 0.99 -6.95
N PRO A 160 18.70 0.12 -5.93
CA PRO A 160 17.50 0.09 -5.09
C PRO A 160 17.21 1.40 -4.31
N HIS A 161 18.23 2.19 -3.99
CA HIS A 161 18.07 3.45 -3.26
C HIS A 161 17.29 4.50 -4.07
N VAL A 162 17.61 4.69 -5.35
CA VAL A 162 16.91 5.68 -6.20
C VAL A 162 15.46 5.26 -6.45
N LEU A 163 15.20 3.95 -6.57
CA LEU A 163 13.84 3.41 -6.66
C LEU A 163 13.04 3.72 -5.39
N ASN A 164 13.62 3.53 -4.21
CA ASN A 164 12.99 3.85 -2.92
C ASN A 164 12.63 5.31 -2.77
N GLU A 165 13.59 6.20 -3.03
CA GLU A 165 13.33 7.63 -2.90
C GLU A 165 12.19 8.08 -3.80
N THR A 166 12.14 7.53 -5.01
CA THR A 166 11.08 7.82 -5.98
C THR A 166 9.72 7.32 -5.50
N LEU A 167 9.61 6.03 -5.16
CA LEU A 167 8.36 5.44 -4.66
C LEU A 167 7.91 6.17 -3.40
N SER A 168 8.81 6.38 -2.45
CA SER A 168 8.52 7.09 -1.21
C SER A 168 8.08 8.55 -1.45
N LYS A 169 8.66 9.24 -2.44
CA LYS A 169 8.24 10.60 -2.82
C LYS A 169 6.85 10.62 -3.43
N GLU A 170 6.54 9.65 -4.29
CA GLU A 170 5.22 9.51 -4.88
C GLU A 170 4.15 9.23 -3.82
N GLU A 171 4.38 8.25 -2.96
CA GLU A 171 3.47 7.87 -1.88
C GLU A 171 3.17 9.05 -0.94
N ARG A 172 4.21 9.82 -0.57
CA ARG A 172 4.03 11.07 0.19
C ARG A 172 3.14 12.08 -0.54
N ARG A 173 3.28 12.20 -1.86
CA ARG A 173 2.48 13.12 -2.67
C ARG A 173 1.02 12.65 -2.75
N SER A 174 0.77 11.36 -2.88
CA SER A 174 -0.58 10.79 -2.85
C SER A 174 -1.27 11.03 -1.51
N TRP A 175 -0.56 10.80 -0.40
CA TRP A 175 -1.05 11.14 0.94
C TRP A 175 -1.29 12.64 1.13
N ALA A 176 -0.43 13.50 0.58
CA ALA A 176 -0.64 14.95 0.62
C ALA A 176 -1.91 15.36 -0.14
N ASN A 177 -2.17 14.76 -1.31
CA ASN A 177 -3.41 14.98 -2.07
C ASN A 177 -4.64 14.48 -1.29
N ALA A 178 -4.55 13.32 -0.62
CA ALA A 178 -5.61 12.81 0.24
C ALA A 178 -5.95 13.81 1.36
N LEU A 179 -4.95 14.36 2.04
CA LEU A 179 -5.14 15.37 3.08
C LEU A 179 -5.74 16.68 2.54
N GLN A 180 -5.43 17.07 1.31
CA GLN A 180 -6.07 18.21 0.66
C GLN A 180 -7.57 17.94 0.42
N LEU A 181 -7.93 16.74 -0.04
CA LEU A 181 -9.34 16.34 -0.18
C LEU A 181 -10.06 16.32 1.18
N VAL A 182 -9.43 15.80 2.24
CA VAL A 182 -9.98 15.85 3.60
C VAL A 182 -10.29 17.29 4.03
N ARG A 183 -9.33 18.22 3.86
CA ARG A 183 -9.52 19.64 4.18
C ARG A 183 -10.62 20.27 3.34
N ARG A 184 -10.71 19.88 2.08
CA ARG A 184 -11.75 20.35 1.15
C ARG A 184 -13.12 19.87 1.60
N PHE A 185 -13.30 18.59 1.92
CA PHE A 185 -14.58 18.07 2.43
C PHE A 185 -14.96 18.70 3.77
N LYS A 186 -13.99 18.98 4.65
CA LYS A 186 -14.26 19.68 5.91
C LYS A 186 -14.73 21.11 5.71
N SER A 187 -14.14 21.85 4.77
CA SER A 187 -14.50 23.25 4.51
C SER A 187 -15.76 23.38 3.64
N GLU A 188 -15.85 22.64 2.55
CA GLU A 188 -16.94 22.74 1.57
C GLU A 188 -18.17 21.97 2.04
N LEU A 189 -18.00 20.76 2.58
CA LEU A 189 -19.10 19.84 2.91
C LEU A 189 -19.37 19.76 4.42
N SER A 190 -18.55 20.42 5.24
CA SER A 190 -18.61 20.37 6.69
C SER A 190 -18.38 18.97 7.28
N ILE A 191 -17.74 18.05 6.53
CA ILE A 191 -17.49 16.65 6.92
C ILE A 191 -16.07 16.47 7.42
N ASP A 192 -15.91 15.85 8.59
CA ASP A 192 -14.61 15.40 9.05
C ASP A 192 -14.39 13.93 8.69
N ILE A 193 -13.72 13.67 7.55
CA ILE A 193 -13.39 12.30 7.11
C ILE A 193 -12.55 11.55 8.15
N LEU A 194 -11.83 12.26 9.02
CA LEU A 194 -10.97 11.66 10.03
C LEU A 194 -11.71 11.38 11.35
N GLU A 195 -12.98 11.77 11.50
CA GLU A 195 -13.82 11.46 12.67
C GLU A 195 -13.78 9.97 13.07
N PRO A 196 -13.88 8.99 12.14
CA PRO A 196 -13.86 7.57 12.50
C PRO A 196 -12.54 7.06 13.11
N PHE A 197 -11.46 7.85 13.01
CA PHE A 197 -10.19 7.52 13.66
C PHE A 197 -10.16 7.93 15.14
N GLY A 198 -11.12 8.75 15.59
CA GLY A 198 -11.19 9.29 16.96
C GLY A 198 -10.13 10.36 17.27
N SER A 199 -8.97 10.31 16.62
CA SER A 199 -7.92 11.32 16.75
C SER A 199 -7.08 11.46 15.47
N LEU A 200 -6.43 12.62 15.32
CA LEU A 200 -5.44 12.84 14.26
C LEU A 200 -4.23 11.91 14.40
N GLU A 201 -3.86 11.54 15.62
CA GLU A 201 -2.73 10.65 15.89
C GLU A 201 -2.94 9.25 15.27
N GLU A 202 -4.16 8.71 15.38
CA GLU A 202 -4.50 7.41 14.78
C GLU A 202 -4.47 7.45 13.24
N ALA A 203 -4.97 8.53 12.63
CA ALA A 203 -4.84 8.72 11.19
C ALA A 203 -3.36 8.84 10.75
N GLN A 204 -2.53 9.53 11.53
CA GLN A 204 -1.10 9.65 11.29
C GLN A 204 -0.36 8.31 11.43
N LYS A 205 -0.73 7.46 12.40
CA LYS A 205 -0.17 6.10 12.55
C LYS A 205 -0.41 5.26 11.30
N LEU A 206 -1.63 5.28 10.76
CA LEU A 206 -1.96 4.60 9.51
C LEU A 206 -1.09 5.10 8.35
N MET A 207 -0.98 6.41 8.16
CA MET A 207 -0.15 7.00 7.10
C MET A 207 1.33 6.63 7.28
N TYR A 208 1.85 6.75 8.51
CA TYR A 208 3.25 6.47 8.83
C TYR A 208 3.61 5.04 8.45
N ALA A 209 2.82 4.06 8.87
CA ALA A 209 3.13 2.68 8.55
C ALA A 209 3.06 2.36 7.06
N ASN A 210 2.10 2.95 6.33
CA ASN A 210 2.05 2.81 4.88
C ASN A 210 3.33 3.41 4.24
N LEU A 211 3.74 4.60 4.66
CA LEU A 211 4.98 5.25 4.16
C LEU A 211 6.26 4.48 4.54
N SER A 212 6.29 3.89 5.74
CA SER A 212 7.43 3.11 6.23
C SER A 212 7.66 1.85 5.40
N ILE A 213 6.60 1.22 4.87
CA ILE A 213 6.74 0.11 3.91
C ILE A 213 7.60 0.55 2.72
N TYR A 214 7.35 1.72 2.14
CA TYR A 214 8.11 2.19 0.97
C TYR A 214 9.50 2.73 1.29
N ARG A 215 9.75 3.16 2.54
CA ARG A 215 11.10 3.48 3.00
C ARG A 215 11.97 2.24 3.11
N TYR A 216 11.42 1.15 3.65
CA TYR A 216 12.18 -0.06 3.96
C TYR A 216 12.15 -1.13 2.87
N ILE A 217 11.24 -1.06 1.88
CA ILE A 217 11.15 -2.06 0.80
C ILE A 217 12.46 -2.16 0.01
N GLY A 218 13.08 -1.05 -0.39
CA GLY A 218 14.35 -1.18 -1.12
C GLY A 218 15.56 -1.32 -0.20
N GLU A 219 15.47 -1.09 1.12
CA GLU A 219 16.52 -1.60 2.03
C GLU A 219 16.51 -3.14 1.98
N LEU A 220 15.32 -3.75 2.00
CA LEU A 220 15.14 -5.19 1.84
C LEU A 220 15.58 -5.70 0.47
N GLU A 221 15.12 -5.08 -0.63
CA GLU A 221 15.52 -5.50 -1.98
C GLU A 221 17.02 -5.26 -2.22
N PHE A 222 17.62 -4.24 -1.61
CA PHE A 222 19.06 -4.01 -1.64
C PHE A 222 19.83 -5.10 -0.90
N GLU A 223 19.44 -5.43 0.34
CA GLU A 223 20.08 -6.49 1.11
C GLU A 223 19.93 -7.85 0.43
N GLU A 224 18.76 -8.16 -0.15
CA GLU A 224 18.54 -9.39 -0.90
C GLU A 224 19.40 -9.46 -2.18
N ASN A 225 19.45 -8.37 -2.95
CA ASN A 225 20.28 -8.31 -4.17
C ASN A 225 21.77 -8.30 -3.87
N ARG A 226 22.21 -7.59 -2.81
CA ARG A 226 23.60 -7.59 -2.34
C ARG A 226 24.00 -8.98 -1.85
N THR A 227 23.13 -9.67 -1.11
CA THR A 227 23.35 -11.05 -0.68
C THR A 227 23.49 -11.98 -1.89
N LYS A 228 22.59 -11.88 -2.88
CA LYS A 228 22.67 -12.67 -4.13
C LYS A 228 23.93 -12.35 -4.95
N GLN A 229 24.31 -11.08 -5.09
CA GLN A 229 25.51 -10.67 -5.82
C GLN A 229 26.79 -11.10 -5.11
N TRP A 230 26.85 -10.94 -3.79
CA TRP A 230 27.98 -11.38 -2.99
C TRP A 230 28.12 -12.91 -3.05
N ILE A 231 27.01 -13.66 -2.94
CA ILE A 231 26.99 -15.11 -3.15
C ILE A 231 27.52 -15.49 -4.55
N ASN A 232 27.03 -14.85 -5.60
CA ASN A 232 27.45 -15.15 -6.98
C ASN A 232 28.93 -14.78 -7.21
N SER A 233 29.40 -13.67 -6.63
CA SER A 233 30.79 -13.20 -6.75
C SER A 233 31.78 -14.07 -5.98
N PHE A 234 31.38 -14.62 -4.83
CA PHE A 234 32.28 -15.42 -3.99
C PHE A 234 32.29 -16.91 -4.36
N PHE A 235 31.15 -17.45 -4.81
CA PHE A 235 31.00 -18.89 -4.98
C PHE A 235 30.93 -19.35 -6.45
N GLY A 236 30.75 -18.45 -7.42
CA GLY A 236 30.88 -18.72 -8.87
C GLY A 236 29.99 -19.83 -9.46
N LYS A 237 29.19 -20.52 -8.64
CA LYS A 237 28.25 -21.60 -8.95
C LYS A 237 27.07 -21.53 -7.97
N LEU A 238 25.93 -22.08 -8.38
CA LEU A 238 24.77 -22.27 -7.48
C LEU A 238 25.25 -23.01 -6.23
N LEU A 239 25.15 -22.34 -5.08
CA LEU A 239 25.37 -22.94 -3.77
C LEU A 239 24.47 -24.16 -3.61
N SER A 240 25.03 -25.22 -3.01
CA SER A 240 24.20 -26.37 -2.63
C SER A 240 23.23 -25.95 -1.53
N GLU A 241 22.11 -26.67 -1.39
CA GLU A 241 21.10 -26.39 -0.35
C GLU A 241 21.70 -26.43 1.07
N SER A 242 22.78 -27.19 1.29
CA SER A 242 23.54 -27.24 2.54
C SER A 242 24.41 -26.00 2.76
N ASP A 243 25.03 -25.46 1.72
CA ASP A 243 25.84 -24.24 1.82
C ASP A 243 24.95 -23.04 2.15
N MET A 244 23.75 -22.99 1.54
CA MET A 244 22.76 -21.96 1.86
C MET A 244 22.31 -22.02 3.34
N ARG A 245 22.05 -23.22 3.88
CA ARG A 245 21.71 -23.40 5.31
C ARG A 245 22.84 -23.00 6.25
N PHE A 246 24.09 -23.24 5.87
CA PHE A 246 25.26 -22.83 6.64
C PHE A 246 25.39 -21.29 6.68
N MET A 247 25.16 -20.62 5.55
CA MET A 247 25.22 -19.16 5.45
C MET A 247 24.08 -18.48 6.23
N GLU A 248 22.88 -19.06 6.27
CA GLU A 248 21.78 -18.58 7.12
C GLU A 248 22.16 -18.58 8.62
N GLN A 249 22.97 -19.53 9.07
CA GLN A 249 23.43 -19.57 10.47
C GLN A 249 24.47 -18.49 10.80
N LEU A 250 25.17 -17.96 9.79
CA LEU A 250 26.12 -16.86 9.95
C LEU A 250 25.42 -15.49 10.06
N PHE A 251 24.27 -15.31 9.43
CA PHE A 251 23.52 -14.04 9.42
C PHE A 251 22.39 -13.94 10.47
N ASP A 252 22.19 -14.97 11.31
CA ASP A 252 21.42 -14.82 12.54
C ASP A 252 22.15 -13.83 13.47
N LYS A 253 21.70 -12.57 13.48
CA LYS A 253 22.28 -11.47 14.25
C LYS A 253 22.50 -11.83 15.74
N ARG A 254 21.71 -12.76 16.30
CA ARG A 254 21.87 -13.25 17.67
C ARG A 254 23.14 -14.09 17.86
N LYS A 255 23.55 -14.87 16.85
CA LYS A 255 24.78 -15.67 16.89
C LYS A 255 26.02 -14.82 16.67
N LEU A 256 25.95 -13.79 15.82
CA LEU A 256 27.04 -12.81 15.65
C LEU A 256 27.31 -12.03 16.94
N ALA A 257 26.27 -11.55 17.63
CA ALA A 257 26.42 -10.89 18.94
C ALA A 257 27.04 -11.82 19.99
N LYS A 258 26.64 -13.10 20.02
CA LYS A 258 27.16 -14.11 20.93
C LYS A 258 28.60 -14.55 20.62
N ARG A 259 29.02 -14.54 19.35
CA ARG A 259 30.38 -14.91 18.90
C ARG A 259 31.40 -13.79 19.09
N TYR A 260 30.97 -12.53 19.00
CA TYR A 260 31.84 -11.35 19.09
C TYR A 260 31.70 -10.56 20.40
N GLY A 261 31.08 -11.16 21.43
CA GLY A 261 31.15 -10.64 22.80
C GLY A 261 30.45 -9.30 23.05
N GLN A 262 29.60 -8.83 22.15
CA GLN A 262 28.78 -7.65 22.43
C GLN A 262 27.54 -8.09 23.22
N LYS A 263 27.53 -7.76 24.51
CA LYS A 263 26.31 -7.79 25.31
C LYS A 263 25.36 -6.74 24.74
N THR A 264 24.23 -7.19 24.21
CA THR A 264 23.07 -6.34 23.98
C THR A 264 22.20 -6.43 25.24
N ASP A 265 22.01 -5.29 25.90
CA ASP A 265 20.92 -5.12 26.87
C ASP A 265 19.55 -5.24 26.18
#